data_AF-X1U217-F1
#
_entry.id   AF-X1U217-F1
#
_cell.length_a   1.000
_cell.length_b   1.000
_cell.length_c   1.000
_cell.angle_alpha   90.00
_cell.angle_beta   90.00
_cell.angle_gamma   90.00
#
_symmetry.space_group_name_H-M   'P 1'
#
loop_
_entity.id
_entity.type
_entity.pdbx_description
1 polymer ?
#
loop_
_entity_poly.entity_id
_entity_poly.type
_entity_poly.pdbx_seq_one_letter_code
_entity_poly.pdbx_strand_id
1 'polypeptide(L)'
;GIRPLGITDDSQFLSRITSYMGEFIRDDGHAFLFERVIAPSTACVAFSKHLNRTVTGSMNEFVFQAKALLIEQEMSPYDTSFLLNDVPMSYLKYDNPREAFLKLKPSEEGISNH
;
A
#
# COMPACT_ATOMS: atom_id res chain seq x y z
N GLY A 1 -13.93 18.23 19.23
CA GLY A 1 -13.21 17.10 18.63
C GLY A 1 -13.16 17.30 17.14
N ILE A 2 -11.97 17.45 16.58
CA ILE A 2 -11.79 17.58 15.12
C ILE A 2 -12.00 16.18 14.55
N ARG A 3 -13.16 15.93 13.94
CA ARG A 3 -13.32 14.76 13.07
C ARG A 3 -12.33 14.97 11.91
N PRO A 4 -11.47 14.00 11.59
CA PRO A 4 -10.76 14.05 10.31
C PRO A 4 -11.83 14.20 9.26
N LEU A 5 -11.77 15.28 8.48
CA LEU A 5 -12.55 15.36 7.25
C LEU A 5 -12.09 14.14 6.46
N GLY A 6 -13.01 13.22 6.16
CA GLY A 6 -12.70 12.06 5.33
C GLY A 6 -12.11 12.49 4.00
N ILE A 7 -11.69 11.55 3.16
CA ILE A 7 -11.22 11.88 1.81
C ILE A 7 -12.34 12.64 1.10
N THR A 8 -12.13 13.93 0.84
CA THR A 8 -13.12 14.80 0.17
C THR A 8 -12.89 14.89 -1.32
N ASP A 9 -11.71 14.47 -1.77
CA ASP A 9 -11.30 14.44 -3.18
C ASP A 9 -10.56 13.12 -3.44
N ASP A 10 -11.33 12.13 -3.85
CA ASP A 10 -10.87 10.79 -4.18
C ASP A 10 -9.80 10.79 -5.28
N SER A 11 -9.91 11.70 -6.24
CA SER A 11 -8.97 11.80 -7.36
C SER A 11 -7.61 12.34 -6.90
N GLN A 12 -7.63 13.39 -6.07
CA GLN A 12 -6.40 13.92 -5.46
C GLN A 12 -5.76 12.89 -4.53
N PHE A 13 -6.56 12.14 -3.78
CA PHE A 13 -6.07 11.09 -2.89
C PHE A 13 -5.38 9.96 -3.66
N LEU A 14 -6.04 9.43 -4.71
CA LEU A 14 -5.46 8.38 -5.56
C LEU A 14 -4.20 8.85 -6.25
N SER A 15 -4.18 10.08 -6.77
CA SER A 15 -3.00 10.67 -7.40
C SER A 15 -1.81 10.73 -6.44
N ARG A 16 -2.03 11.22 -5.21
CA ARG A 16 -0.97 11.31 -4.19
C ARG A 16 -0.46 9.96 -3.74
N ILE A 17 -1.36 9.02 -3.44
CA ILE A 17 -0.96 7.67 -3.02
C ILE A 17 -0.20 6.95 -4.12
N THR A 18 -0.66 7.04 -5.36
CA THR A 18 0.01 6.42 -6.50
C THR A 18 1.41 7.02 -6.71
N SER A 19 1.56 8.34 -6.53
CA SER A 19 2.87 9.01 -6.60
C SER A 19 3.82 8.50 -5.52
N TYR A 20 3.40 8.51 -4.25
CA TYR A 20 4.25 8.06 -3.14
C TYR A 20 4.57 6.58 -3.20
N MET A 21 3.61 5.73 -3.59
CA MET A 21 3.87 4.31 -3.87
C MET A 21 4.89 4.15 -4.98
N GLY A 22 4.79 4.95 -6.05
CA GLY A 22 5.73 4.90 -7.16
C GLY A 22 7.14 5.33 -6.79
N GLU A 23 7.30 6.31 -5.90
CA GLU A 23 8.62 6.71 -5.38
C GLU A 23 9.25 5.54 -4.62
N PHE A 24 8.55 5.00 -3.62
CA PHE A 24 9.05 3.87 -2.81
C PHE A 24 9.39 2.63 -3.63
N ILE A 25 8.49 2.20 -4.53
CA ILE A 25 8.67 0.98 -5.32
C ILE A 25 9.84 1.15 -6.32
N ARG A 26 10.07 2.36 -6.83
CA ARG A 26 11.22 2.65 -7.69
C ARG A 26 12.53 2.64 -6.89
N ASP A 27 12.55 3.25 -5.71
CA ASP A 27 13.72 3.29 -4.83
C ASP A 27 14.14 1.88 -4.38
N ASP A 28 13.17 0.98 -4.19
CA ASP A 28 13.41 -0.44 -3.90
C ASP A 28 13.86 -1.27 -5.13
N GLY A 29 14.07 -0.66 -6.29
CA GLY A 29 14.55 -1.32 -7.51
C GLY A 29 13.46 -2.01 -8.35
N HIS A 30 12.18 -1.79 -8.03
CA HIS A 30 11.04 -2.45 -8.68
C HIS A 30 10.31 -1.53 -9.68
N ALA A 31 11.00 -0.53 -10.23
CA ALA A 31 10.45 0.45 -11.16
C ALA A 31 9.68 -0.18 -12.34
N PHE A 32 10.20 -1.27 -12.91
CA PHE A 32 9.55 -1.98 -14.01
C PHE A 32 8.16 -2.54 -13.63
N LEU A 33 8.04 -3.10 -12.43
CA LEU A 33 6.75 -3.63 -11.93
C LEU A 33 5.77 -2.50 -11.67
N PHE A 34 6.26 -1.37 -11.15
CA PHE A 34 5.41 -0.20 -10.94
C PHE A 34 4.80 0.30 -12.25
N GLU A 35 5.64 0.55 -13.27
CA GLU A 35 5.18 1.10 -14.56
C GLU A 35 4.29 0.13 -15.34
N ARG A 36 4.59 -1.18 -15.30
CA ARG A 36 3.94 -2.16 -16.17
C ARG A 36 2.71 -2.84 -15.56
N VAL A 37 2.62 -2.87 -14.23
CA VAL A 37 1.56 -3.62 -13.52
C VAL A 37 0.75 -2.69 -12.62
N ILE A 38 1.41 -1.91 -11.78
CA ILE A 38 0.73 -1.19 -10.70
C ILE A 38 0.07 0.10 -11.21
N ALA A 39 0.82 0.97 -11.91
CA ALA A 39 0.32 2.25 -12.40
C ALA A 39 -0.87 2.11 -13.38
N PRO A 40 -0.93 1.12 -14.29
CA PRO A 40 -2.12 0.88 -15.11
C PRO A 40 -3.35 0.47 -14.28
N SER A 41 -3.15 -0.31 -13.22
CA SER A 41 -4.24 -0.77 -12.35
C SER A 41 -4.79 0.32 -11.43
N THR A 42 -4.03 1.39 -11.13
CA THR A 42 -4.53 2.51 -10.30
C THR A 42 -5.63 3.32 -11.00
N ALA A 43 -5.83 3.15 -12.30
CA ALA A 43 -6.95 3.76 -13.04
C ALA A 43 -8.31 3.09 -12.72
N CYS A 44 -8.32 1.87 -12.17
CA CYS A 44 -9.51 1.12 -11.81
C CYS A 44 -9.58 0.87 -10.29
N VAL A 45 -9.58 1.94 -9.49
CA VAL A 45 -9.77 1.83 -8.03
C VAL A 45 -11.21 2.16 -7.67
N ALA A 46 -11.91 1.21 -7.04
CA ALA A 46 -13.26 1.42 -6.51
C ALA A 46 -13.21 1.65 -4.99
N PHE A 47 -13.83 2.73 -4.53
CA PHE A 47 -14.01 2.99 -3.10
C PHE A 47 -15.18 2.16 -2.56
N SER A 48 -14.91 1.24 -1.63
CA SER A 48 -15.98 0.49 -0.96
C SER A 48 -16.64 1.34 0.13
N LYS A 49 -17.97 1.45 0.08
CA LYS A 49 -18.80 2.04 1.16
C LYS A 49 -18.79 1.23 2.45
N HIS A 50 -18.35 -0.04 2.41
CA HIS A 50 -18.28 -0.89 3.58
C HIS A 50 -16.82 -1.15 3.92
N LEU A 51 -16.41 -0.62 5.07
CA LEU A 51 -15.23 -0.99 5.82
C LEU A 51 -15.22 -2.52 5.93
N ASN A 52 -14.49 -3.20 5.06
CA ASN A 52 -14.17 -4.60 5.28
C ASN A 52 -13.49 -4.62 6.65
N ARG A 53 -14.18 -5.19 7.66
CA ARG A 53 -13.73 -5.12 9.05
C ARG A 53 -12.36 -5.76 9.22
N THR A 54 -12.03 -6.75 8.38
CA THR A 54 -10.71 -7.37 8.34
C THR A 54 -9.67 -6.39 7.83
N VAL A 55 -9.93 -5.68 6.73
CA VAL A 55 -9.04 -4.62 6.19
C VAL A 55 -8.89 -3.45 7.17
N THR A 56 -9.98 -3.08 7.84
CA THR A 56 -9.96 -1.99 8.83
C THR A 56 -9.20 -2.41 10.09
N GLY A 57 -9.39 -3.64 10.53
CA GLY A 57 -8.64 -4.24 11.64
C GLY A 57 -7.15 -4.26 11.34
N SER A 58 -6.76 -4.68 10.14
CA SER A 58 -5.35 -4.66 9.72
C SER A 58 -4.77 -3.25 9.66
N MET A 59 -5.50 -2.28 9.10
CA MET A 59 -5.02 -0.89 9.05
C MET A 59 -4.86 -0.28 10.45
N ASN A 60 -5.78 -0.56 11.36
CA ASN A 60 -5.68 -0.10 12.76
C ASN A 60 -4.47 -0.70 13.47
N GLU A 61 -4.19 -1.99 13.22
CA GLU A 61 -3.00 -2.67 13.75
C GLU A 61 -1.71 -2.01 13.24
N PHE A 62 -1.62 -1.74 11.93
CA PHE A 62 -0.48 -1.01 11.35
C PHE A 62 -0.29 0.38 11.97
N VAL A 63 -1.37 1.15 12.15
CA VAL A 63 -1.30 2.47 12.78
C VAL A 63 -0.87 2.38 14.24
N PHE A 64 -1.35 1.37 14.98
CA PHE A 64 -0.97 1.15 16.36
C PHE A 64 0.53 0.83 16.46
N GLN A 65 1.04 -0.10 15.65
CA GLN A 65 2.46 -0.46 15.65
C GLN A 65 3.34 0.68 15.17
N ALA A 66 2.94 1.43 14.15
CA ALA A 66 3.66 2.61 13.68
C ALA A 66 3.82 3.64 14.81
N LYS A 67 2.77 3.86 15.61
CA LYS A 67 2.84 4.78 16.76
C LYS A 67 3.82 4.28 17.83
N ALA A 68 3.79 2.99 18.15
CA ALA A 68 4.71 2.42 19.13
C ALA A 68 6.17 2.58 18.67
N LEU A 69 6.47 2.27 17.40
CA LEU A 69 7.82 2.41 16.83
C LEU A 69 8.27 3.87 16.76
N LEU A 70 7.41 4.78 16.29
CA LEU A 70 7.76 6.20 16.12
C LEU A 70 7.86 6.97 17.44
N ILE A 71 6.95 6.70 18.38
CA ILE A 71 6.81 7.51 19.61
C ILE A 71 7.55 6.86 20.78
N GLU A 72 7.37 5.55 20.99
CA GLU A 72 7.92 4.88 22.17
C GLU A 72 9.36 4.42 21.94
N GLN A 73 9.72 4.08 20.70
CA GLN A 73 11.09 3.71 20.33
C GLN A 73 11.86 4.84 19.61
N GLU A 74 11.24 6.01 19.45
CA GLU A 74 11.82 7.20 18.79
C GLU A 74 12.45 6.88 17.41
N MET A 75 11.89 5.90 16.72
CA MET A 75 12.45 5.40 15.48
C MET A 75 12.20 6.35 14.32
N SER A 76 13.13 6.42 13.37
CA SER A 76 12.91 7.23 12.17
C SER A 76 11.72 6.67 11.36
N PRO A 77 10.98 7.52 10.63
CA PRO A 77 9.94 7.05 9.70
C PRO A 77 10.46 6.04 8.68
N TYR A 78 11.73 6.18 8.26
CA TYR A 78 12.39 5.27 7.34
C TYR A 78 12.54 3.86 7.95
N ASP A 79 13.17 3.74 9.12
CA ASP A 79 13.39 2.44 9.77
C ASP A 79 12.08 1.79 10.22
N THR A 80 11.12 2.62 10.67
CA THR A 80 9.76 2.17 11.00
C THR A 80 9.09 1.50 9.80
N SER A 81 9.26 2.05 8.60
CA SER A 81 8.65 1.48 7.38
C SER A 81 9.18 0.08 7.06
N PHE A 82 10.47 -0.19 7.28
CA PHE A 82 11.04 -1.53 7.10
C PHE A 82 10.46 -2.52 8.10
N LEU A 83 10.39 -2.15 9.39
CA LEU A 83 9.86 -3.02 10.43
C LEU A 83 8.38 -3.33 10.22
N LEU A 84 7.57 -2.34 9.84
CA LEU A 84 6.15 -2.54 9.53
C LEU A 84 5.96 -3.55 8.39
N ASN A 85 6.83 -3.56 7.38
CA ASN A 85 6.76 -4.52 6.27
C ASN A 85 7.03 -5.98 6.71
N ASP A 86 7.71 -6.18 7.84
CA ASP A 86 8.02 -7.50 8.41
C ASP A 86 7.01 -7.96 9.47
N VAL A 87 6.04 -7.09 9.84
CA VAL A 87 5.00 -7.44 10.81
C VAL A 87 4.11 -8.53 10.22
N PRO A 88 4.08 -9.73 10.81
CA PRO A 88 3.25 -10.81 10.31
C PRO A 88 1.78 -10.48 10.55
N MET A 89 1.05 -10.23 9.47
CA MET A 89 -0.41 -10.24 9.43
C MET A 89 -0.92 -11.68 9.55
N SER A 90 -0.64 -12.31 10.69
CA SER A 90 -0.92 -13.73 10.99
C SER A 90 -2.39 -14.12 10.79
N TYR A 91 -3.30 -13.15 10.83
CA TYR A 91 -4.73 -13.35 10.57
C TYR A 91 -5.12 -13.44 9.09
N LEU A 92 -4.24 -13.08 8.16
CA LEU A 92 -4.57 -12.99 6.73
C LEU A 92 -3.79 -13.93 5.80
N LYS A 93 -2.84 -14.75 6.30
CA LYS A 93 -2.00 -15.64 5.46
C LYS A 93 -1.34 -14.94 4.24
N TYR A 94 -1.13 -13.63 4.27
CA TYR A 94 -0.41 -12.95 3.19
C TYR A 94 1.09 -13.09 3.42
N ASP A 95 1.83 -13.35 2.34
CA ASP A 95 3.28 -13.18 2.26
C ASP A 95 3.69 -11.76 2.68
N ASN A 96 4.96 -11.53 2.99
CA ASN A 96 5.44 -10.16 3.16
C ASN A 96 5.33 -9.38 1.83
N PRO A 97 5.11 -8.05 1.85
CA PRO A 97 4.95 -7.25 0.63
C PRO A 97 6.10 -7.43 -0.36
N ARG A 98 7.34 -7.53 0.13
CA ARG A 98 8.54 -7.74 -0.68
C ARG A 98 8.45 -9.02 -1.52
N GLU A 99 8.02 -10.13 -0.94
CA GLU A 99 7.82 -11.41 -1.62
C GLU A 99 6.57 -11.42 -2.50
N ALA A 100 5.50 -10.74 -2.07
CA ALA A 100 4.27 -10.62 -2.84
C ALA A 100 4.49 -9.84 -4.14
N PHE A 101 5.28 -8.75 -4.11
CA PHE A 101 5.61 -7.98 -5.31
C PHE A 101 6.38 -8.80 -6.35
N LEU A 102 7.27 -9.69 -5.92
CA LEU A 102 8.00 -10.59 -6.83
C LEU A 102 7.08 -11.58 -7.57
N LYS A 103 5.88 -11.83 -7.04
CA LYS A 103 4.89 -12.74 -7.64
C LYS A 103 3.98 -12.02 -8.65
N LEU A 104 4.04 -10.68 -8.74
CA LEU A 104 3.26 -9.93 -9.72
C LEU A 104 3.78 -10.21 -11.13
N LYS A 105 2.89 -10.69 -11.99
CA LYS A 105 3.13 -10.84 -13.43
C LYS A 105 2.28 -9.81 -14.19
N PRO A 106 2.79 -9.25 -15.30
CA PRO A 106 1.94 -8.49 -16.21
C PRO A 106 0.76 -9.36 -16.66
N SER A 107 -0.45 -8.79 -16.73
CA SER A 107 -1.58 -9.50 -17.33
C SER A 107 -1.29 -9.75 -18.81
N GLU A 108 -1.64 -10.95 -19.30
CA GLU A 108 -1.46 -11.33 -20.71
C GLU A 108 -2.44 -10.60 -21.66
N GLU A 109 -3.37 -9.79 -21.14
CA GLU A 109 -4.43 -9.11 -21.88
C GLU A 109 -3.95 -7.89 -22.71
N GLY A 110 -2.65 -7.78 -22.98
CA GLY A 110 -2.06 -6.72 -23.80
C GLY A 110 -1.49 -7.16 -25.15
N ILE A 111 -1.54 -8.46 -25.50
CA ILE A 111 -1.09 -8.95 -26.81
C ILE A 111 -2.30 -9.45 -27.61
N SER A 112 -3.19 -8.53 -27.98
CA SER A 112 -4.07 -8.76 -29.13
C SER A 112 -3.40 -8.12 -30.35
N ASN A 113 -2.63 -8.93 -31.09
CA ASN A 113 -2.37 -8.64 -32.49
C ASN A 113 -3.69 -8.75 -33.24
N HIS A 114 -4.25 -7.62 -33.68
CA HIS A 114 -5.03 -7.51 -34.91
C HIS A 114 -5.08 -6.05 -35.38
#